data_AF-A0A2N2DGQ0-F1
#
_entry.id   AF-A0A2N2DGQ0-F1
#
_cell.length_a   1.000
_cell.length_b   1.000
_cell.length_c   1.000
_cell.angle_alpha   90.00
_cell.angle_beta   90.00
_cell.angle_gamma   90.00
#
_symmetry.space_group_name_H-M   'P 1'
#
loop_
_entity.id
_entity.type
_entity.pdbx_description
1 polymer ?
#
loop_
_entity_poly.entity_id
_entity_poly.type
_entity_poly.pdbx_seq_one_letter_code
_entity_poly.pdbx_strand_id
1 'polypeptide(L)'
;MGVERLGSDDNSELLNSFVNRGFDAKAEGKLDLAVKYFSSAIDLNPSQDIRIMLAFDVFGLLMELGRYKEAEQFLAGFGRECYSGIPSYIRKEIQMNLKYIEAMGEMLAKANTPNLPHSMVPALIRITVEEKVNEWIGE
;
A
#
# COMPACT_ATOMS: atom_id res chain seq x y z
N MET A 1 -0.11 6.79 -45.50
CA MET A 1 0.59 5.77 -44.69
C MET A 1 0.62 6.28 -43.27
N GLY A 2 -0.32 5.80 -42.44
CA GLY A 2 -0.41 6.15 -41.02
C GLY A 2 0.55 5.25 -40.27
N VAL A 3 1.55 5.86 -39.61
CA VAL A 3 2.39 5.15 -38.66
C VAL A 3 1.63 5.08 -37.34
N GLU A 4 1.24 3.86 -36.97
CA GLU A 4 0.58 3.51 -35.72
C GLU A 4 1.36 4.05 -34.52
N ARG A 5 0.77 5.00 -33.80
CA ARG A 5 1.18 5.42 -32.45
C ARG A 5 0.58 4.50 -31.37
N LEU A 6 0.41 3.21 -31.66
CA LEU A 6 -0.36 2.27 -30.82
C LEU A 6 0.37 1.75 -29.55
N GLY A 7 1.49 2.36 -29.13
CA GLY A 7 2.29 1.84 -28.02
C GLY A 7 2.12 2.56 -26.67
N SER A 8 1.92 3.88 -26.69
CA SER A 8 1.88 4.72 -25.48
C SER A 8 0.47 4.94 -24.95
N ASP A 9 -0.49 5.01 -25.87
CA ASP A 9 -1.85 5.44 -25.58
C ASP A 9 -2.65 4.28 -24.98
N ASP A 10 -2.49 3.07 -25.52
CA ASP A 10 -3.12 1.83 -25.02
C ASP A 10 -2.73 1.50 -23.58
N ASN A 11 -1.45 1.65 -23.22
CA ASN A 11 -0.99 1.42 -21.84
C ASN A 11 -1.52 2.49 -20.87
N SER A 12 -1.66 3.73 -21.34
CA SER A 12 -2.19 4.82 -20.53
C SER A 12 -3.70 4.66 -20.30
N GLU A 13 -4.46 4.24 -21.31
CA GLU A 13 -5.87 3.91 -21.17
C GLU A 13 -6.09 2.68 -20.28
N LEU A 14 -5.27 1.63 -20.44
CA LEU A 14 -5.35 0.43 -19.61
C LEU A 14 -5.01 0.74 -18.15
N LEU A 15 -4.00 1.57 -17.90
CA LEU A 15 -3.67 2.09 -16.58
C LEU A 15 -4.87 2.82 -15.96
N ASN A 16 -5.44 3.79 -16.66
CA ASN A 16 -6.59 4.55 -16.18
C ASN A 16 -7.79 3.64 -15.91
N SER A 17 -8.02 2.64 -16.76
CA SER A 17 -9.06 1.63 -16.57
C SER A 17 -8.87 0.82 -15.28
N PHE A 18 -7.66 0.32 -15.02
CA PHE A 18 -7.38 -0.40 -13.77
C PHE A 18 -7.52 0.50 -12.55
N VAL A 19 -7.02 1.73 -12.61
CA VAL A 19 -7.13 2.70 -11.52
C VAL A 19 -8.59 3.00 -11.20
N ASN A 20 -9.40 3.30 -12.23
CA ASN A 20 -10.83 3.59 -12.05
C ASN A 20 -11.57 2.38 -11.44
N ARG A 21 -11.34 1.18 -11.98
CA ARG A 21 -11.94 -0.05 -11.42
C ARG A 21 -11.51 -0.33 -9.98
N GLY A 22 -10.26 0.00 -9.63
CA GLY A 22 -9.77 -0.08 -8.26
C GLY A 22 -10.54 0.83 -7.31
N PHE A 23 -10.78 2.08 -7.72
CA PHE A 23 -11.60 3.02 -6.94
C PHE A 23 -13.07 2.61 -6.86
N ASP A 24 -13.67 2.15 -7.95
CA ASP A 24 -15.06 1.66 -7.95
C ASP A 24 -15.20 0.46 -6.99
N ALA A 25 -14.29 -0.51 -7.08
CA ALA A 25 -14.27 -1.66 -6.18
C ALA A 25 -14.10 -1.24 -4.71
N LYS A 26 -13.25 -0.24 -4.42
CA LYS A 26 -13.07 0.33 -3.08
C LYS A 26 -14.35 0.98 -2.57
N ALA A 27 -15.03 1.77 -3.41
CA ALA A 27 -16.30 2.42 -3.07
C ALA A 27 -17.44 1.41 -2.80
N GLU A 28 -17.42 0.27 -3.48
CA GLU A 28 -18.36 -0.84 -3.26
C GLU A 28 -17.97 -1.75 -2.07
N GLY A 29 -16.88 -1.46 -1.35
CA GLY A 29 -16.39 -2.28 -0.25
C GLY A 29 -15.72 -3.60 -0.68
N LYS A 30 -15.47 -3.79 -1.97
CA LYS A 30 -14.79 -4.97 -2.54
C LYS A 30 -13.28 -4.80 -2.45
N LEU A 31 -12.75 -4.67 -1.24
CA LEU A 31 -11.36 -4.29 -0.99
C LEU A 31 -10.34 -5.24 -1.63
N ASP A 32 -10.60 -6.55 -1.59
CA ASP A 32 -9.79 -7.57 -2.29
C ASP A 32 -9.65 -7.31 -3.79
N LEU A 33 -10.75 -6.88 -4.43
CA LEU A 33 -10.77 -6.60 -5.85
C LEU A 33 -10.05 -5.28 -6.15
N ALA A 34 -10.18 -4.30 -5.26
CA ALA A 34 -9.44 -3.04 -5.34
C ALA A 34 -7.93 -3.26 -5.27
N VAL A 35 -7.46 -4.11 -4.34
CA VAL A 35 -6.05 -4.52 -4.25
C VAL A 35 -5.57 -5.08 -5.59
N LYS A 36 -6.31 -6.03 -6.18
CA LYS A 36 -5.94 -6.62 -7.48
C LYS A 36 -5.83 -5.59 -8.58
N TYR A 37 -6.81 -4.69 -8.70
CA TYR A 37 -6.80 -3.67 -9.74
C TYR A 37 -5.65 -2.68 -9.58
N PHE A 38 -5.36 -2.21 -8.37
CA PHE A 38 -4.23 -1.32 -8.14
C PHE A 38 -2.88 -2.03 -8.33
N SER A 39 -2.74 -3.30 -7.92
CA SER A 39 -1.54 -4.09 -8.23
C SER A 39 -1.33 -4.25 -9.74
N SER A 40 -2.39 -4.58 -10.49
CA SER A 40 -2.31 -4.64 -11.96
C SER A 40 -1.94 -3.28 -12.59
N ALA A 41 -2.42 -2.17 -12.03
CA ALA A 41 -2.03 -0.84 -12.48
C ALA A 41 -0.53 -0.54 -12.20
N ILE A 42 0.00 -0.98 -11.05
CA ILE A 42 1.43 -0.85 -10.72
C ILE A 42 2.30 -1.69 -11.68
N ASP A 43 1.84 -2.88 -12.08
CA ASP A 43 2.56 -3.79 -12.98
C ASP A 43 2.71 -3.23 -14.40
N LEU A 44 1.86 -2.28 -14.80
CA LEU A 44 2.02 -1.53 -16.06
C LEU A 44 3.19 -0.53 -16.02
N ASN A 45 3.91 -0.47 -14.90
CA ASN A 45 5.04 0.42 -14.64
C ASN A 45 4.74 1.89 -15.00
N PRO A 46 3.69 2.50 -14.40
CA PRO A 46 3.37 3.90 -14.63
C PRO A 46 4.47 4.81 -14.08
N SER A 47 4.28 6.13 -14.21
CA SER A 47 5.23 7.08 -13.62
C SER A 47 5.43 6.81 -12.13
N GLN A 48 6.63 7.12 -11.63
CA GLN A 48 7.01 6.81 -10.25
C GLN A 48 6.02 7.37 -9.23
N ASP A 49 5.51 8.59 -9.47
CA ASP A 49 4.52 9.23 -8.59
C ASP A 49 3.21 8.43 -8.51
N ILE A 50 2.71 7.94 -9.65
CA ILE A 50 1.51 7.09 -9.71
C ILE A 50 1.79 5.75 -9.02
N ARG A 51 2.95 5.13 -9.26
CA ARG A 51 3.33 3.88 -8.60
C ARG A 51 3.36 4.02 -7.08
N ILE A 52 3.93 5.12 -6.57
CA ILE A 52 3.96 5.41 -5.13
C ILE A 52 2.54 5.54 -4.60
N MET A 53 1.71 6.38 -5.22
CA MET A 53 0.33 6.57 -4.79
C MET A 53 -0.44 5.24 -4.71
N LEU A 54 -0.40 4.45 -5.78
CA LEU A 54 -1.09 3.16 -5.84
C LEU A 54 -0.54 2.16 -4.82
N ALA A 55 0.77 2.16 -4.57
CA ALA A 55 1.37 1.28 -3.57
C ALA A 55 0.87 1.62 -2.15
N PHE A 56 0.71 2.89 -1.81
CA PHE A 56 0.13 3.31 -0.54
C PHE A 56 -1.37 2.97 -0.45
N ASP A 57 -2.13 3.06 -1.54
CA ASP A 57 -3.51 2.59 -1.58
C ASP A 57 -3.61 1.07 -1.35
N VAL A 58 -2.76 0.26 -2.01
CA VAL A 58 -2.71 -1.20 -1.80
C VAL A 58 -2.34 -1.52 -0.35
N PHE A 59 -1.32 -0.86 0.19
CA PHE A 59 -0.93 -1.02 1.60
C PHE A 59 -2.10 -0.74 2.55
N GLY A 60 -2.79 0.40 2.39
CA GLY A 60 -3.93 0.75 3.22
C GLY A 60 -5.10 -0.23 3.09
N LEU A 61 -5.38 -0.74 1.89
CA LEU A 61 -6.42 -1.76 1.68
C LEU A 61 -6.09 -3.09 2.35
N LEU A 62 -4.83 -3.54 2.27
CA LEU A 62 -4.37 -4.76 2.93
C LEU A 62 -4.45 -4.63 4.47
N MET A 63 -4.15 -3.44 5.00
CA MET A 63 -4.35 -3.11 6.42
C MET A 63 -5.83 -3.19 6.82
N GLU A 64 -6.73 -2.66 5.99
CA GLU A 64 -8.16 -2.71 6.25
C GLU A 64 -8.75 -4.13 6.13
N LEU A 65 -8.16 -4.98 5.31
CA LEU A 65 -8.48 -6.41 5.26
C LEU A 65 -7.92 -7.20 6.45
N GLY A 66 -7.18 -6.57 7.37
CA GLY A 66 -6.48 -7.23 8.47
C GLY A 66 -5.30 -8.10 8.01
N ARG A 67 -4.81 -7.92 6.77
CA ARG A 67 -3.74 -8.72 6.16
C ARG A 67 -2.37 -8.07 6.39
N TYR A 68 -2.03 -7.87 7.66
CA TYR A 68 -0.84 -7.14 8.08
C TYR A 68 0.46 -7.70 7.49
N LYS A 69 0.63 -9.02 7.50
CA LYS A 69 1.83 -9.68 6.95
C LYS A 69 1.96 -9.48 5.43
N GLU A 70 0.85 -9.50 4.71
CA GLU A 70 0.84 -9.27 3.25
C GLU A 70 1.19 -7.81 2.93
N ALA A 71 0.61 -6.86 3.67
CA ALA A 71 0.93 -5.43 3.56
C ALA A 71 2.41 -5.14 3.83
N GLU A 72 3.00 -5.76 4.86
CA GLU A 72 4.41 -5.62 5.20
C GLU A 72 5.30 -6.10 4.05
N GLN A 73 5.05 -7.33 3.57
CA GLN A 73 5.81 -7.93 2.46
C GLN A 73 5.71 -7.11 1.18
N PHE A 74 4.50 -6.63 0.86
CA PHE A 74 4.23 -5.79 -0.29
C PHE A 74 5.03 -4.47 -0.21
N LEU A 75 4.92 -3.74 0.90
CA LEU A 75 5.56 -2.44 1.06
C LEU A 75 7.09 -2.55 1.12
N ALA A 76 7.61 -3.59 1.77
CA ALA A 76 9.04 -3.89 1.80
C ALA A 76 9.58 -4.31 0.41
N GLY A 77 8.78 -5.04 -0.37
CA GLY A 77 9.07 -5.34 -1.78
C GLY A 77 9.16 -4.06 -2.62
N PHE A 78 8.12 -3.23 -2.56
CA PHE A 78 8.03 -1.97 -3.28
C PHE A 78 9.21 -1.04 -2.97
N GLY A 79 9.55 -0.87 -1.68
CA GLY A 79 10.67 -0.02 -1.25
C GLY A 79 12.04 -0.50 -1.74
N ARG A 80 12.24 -1.82 -1.89
CA ARG A 80 13.47 -2.40 -2.46
C ARG A 80 13.55 -2.21 -3.97
N GLU A 81 12.44 -2.45 -4.67
CA GLU A 81 12.38 -2.32 -6.12
C GLU A 81 12.60 -0.87 -6.56
N CYS A 82 11.99 0.08 -5.85
CA CYS A 82 12.02 1.48 -6.22
C CYS A 82 13.18 2.28 -5.58
N TYR A 83 14.13 1.63 -4.89
CA TYR A 83 15.08 2.27 -3.97
C TYR A 83 15.83 3.50 -4.53
N SER A 84 16.18 3.49 -5.82
CA SER A 84 16.91 4.58 -6.48
C SER A 84 16.00 5.70 -7.03
N GLY A 85 14.70 5.44 -7.22
CA GLY A 85 13.75 6.35 -7.85
C GLY A 85 12.85 7.12 -6.87
N ILE A 86 12.79 6.69 -5.60
CA ILE A 86 11.91 7.32 -4.60
C ILE A 86 12.59 8.47 -3.85
N PRO A 87 11.88 9.62 -3.69
CA PRO A 87 12.34 10.71 -2.85
C PRO A 87 12.69 10.26 -1.43
N SER A 88 13.63 10.95 -0.79
CA SER A 88 14.09 10.61 0.58
C SER A 88 12.96 10.65 1.61
N TYR A 89 11.98 11.56 1.46
CA TYR A 89 10.83 11.63 2.36
C TYR A 89 9.92 10.41 2.22
N ILE A 90 9.69 9.92 0.99
CA ILE A 90 8.95 8.66 0.74
C ILE A 90 9.69 7.47 1.31
N ARG A 91 11.02 7.42 1.20
CA ARG A 91 11.81 6.35 1.84
C ARG A 91 11.62 6.30 3.34
N LYS A 92 11.67 7.45 4.00
CA LYS A 92 11.40 7.57 5.43
C LYS A 92 9.98 7.13 5.76
N GLU A 93 9.00 7.54 4.96
CA GLU A 93 7.60 7.15 5.15
C GLU A 93 7.38 5.65 5.01
N ILE A 94 8.00 4.99 4.02
CA ILE A 94 7.98 3.53 3.88
C ILE A 94 8.59 2.87 5.12
N GLN A 95 9.75 3.34 5.59
CA GLN A 95 10.40 2.80 6.79
C GLN A 95 9.53 2.95 8.04
N MET A 96 8.88 4.10 8.23
CA MET A 96 7.96 4.34 9.35
C MET A 96 6.74 3.42 9.27
N ASN A 97 6.15 3.24 8.09
CA ASN A 97 5.01 2.34 7.91
C ASN A 97 5.38 0.87 8.13
N LEU A 98 6.59 0.44 7.72
CA LEU A 98 7.09 -0.92 8.00
C LEU A 98 7.27 -1.17 9.49
N LYS A 99 7.84 -0.21 10.22
CA LYS A 99 7.94 -0.26 11.68
C LYS A 99 6.54 -0.31 12.34
N TYR A 100 5.63 0.53 11.87
CA TYR A 100 4.26 0.59 12.39
C TYR A 100 3.51 -0.73 12.18
N ILE A 101 3.56 -1.30 10.98
CA ILE A 101 2.81 -2.52 10.67
C ILE A 101 3.34 -3.74 11.42
N GLU A 102 4.67 -3.84 11.60
CA GLU A 102 5.30 -4.89 12.40
C GLU A 102 4.80 -4.82 13.85
N ALA A 103 4.89 -3.63 14.48
CA ALA A 103 4.43 -3.42 15.84
C ALA A 103 2.91 -3.66 16.00
N MET A 104 2.10 -3.25 15.01
CA MET A 104 0.66 -3.50 14.99
C MET A 104 0.35 -5.00 14.94
N GLY A 105 1.01 -5.74 14.03
CA GLY A 105 0.84 -7.18 13.89
C GLY A 105 1.17 -7.93 15.18
N GLU A 106 2.25 -7.56 15.87
CA GLU A 106 2.60 -8.12 17.18
C GLU A 106 1.51 -7.86 18.24
N MET A 107 1.01 -6.64 18.33
CA MET A 107 -0.01 -6.27 19.33
C MET A 107 -1.32 -7.00 19.10
N LEU A 108 -1.77 -7.08 17.85
CA LEU A 108 -2.99 -7.78 17.48
C LEU A 108 -2.87 -9.30 17.69
N ALA A 109 -1.69 -9.87 17.43
CA ALA A 109 -1.41 -11.26 17.76
C ALA A 109 -1.50 -11.52 19.28
N LYS A 110 -0.91 -10.63 20.11
CA LYS A 110 -1.00 -10.71 21.58
C LYS A 110 -2.44 -10.56 22.10
N ALA A 111 -3.24 -9.72 21.43
CA ALA A 111 -4.65 -9.52 21.72
C ALA A 111 -5.56 -10.61 21.13
N ASN A 112 -4.99 -11.67 20.53
CA ASN A 112 -5.71 -12.77 19.89
C ASN A 112 -6.71 -12.33 18.80
N THR A 113 -6.38 -11.23 18.11
CA THR A 113 -7.19 -10.62 17.03
C THR A 113 -6.31 -10.25 15.82
N PRO A 114 -5.47 -11.17 15.30
CA PRO A 114 -4.42 -10.87 14.33
C PRO A 114 -4.92 -10.34 12.97
N ASN A 115 -6.20 -10.55 12.65
CA ASN A 115 -6.81 -10.14 11.37
C ASN A 115 -7.90 -9.07 11.57
N LEU A 116 -7.89 -8.36 12.70
CA LEU A 116 -8.82 -7.26 12.91
C LEU A 116 -8.57 -6.17 11.86
N PRO A 117 -9.58 -5.68 11.13
CA PRO A 117 -9.43 -4.54 10.22
C PRO A 117 -8.81 -3.34 10.92
N HIS A 118 -7.90 -2.63 10.23
CA HIS A 118 -7.22 -1.47 10.82
C HIS A 118 -8.18 -0.41 11.37
N SER A 119 -9.28 -0.12 10.66
CA SER A 119 -10.32 0.81 11.13
C SER A 119 -11.01 0.37 12.42
N MET A 120 -11.01 -0.93 12.72
CA MET A 120 -11.62 -1.52 13.91
C MET A 120 -10.63 -1.67 15.07
N VAL A 121 -9.34 -1.36 14.86
CA VAL A 121 -8.34 -1.46 15.91
C VAL A 121 -8.62 -0.45 17.03
N PRO A 122 -8.75 -0.91 18.29
CA PRO A 122 -8.96 -0.03 19.44
C PRO A 122 -7.92 1.10 19.51
N ALA A 123 -8.38 2.31 19.83
CA ALA A 123 -7.50 3.49 19.90
C ALA A 123 -6.31 3.29 20.84
N LEU A 124 -6.51 2.59 21.96
CA LEU A 124 -5.43 2.28 22.90
C LEU A 124 -4.30 1.47 22.24
N ILE A 125 -4.63 0.46 21.43
CA ILE A 125 -3.64 -0.33 20.71
C ILE A 125 -2.89 0.55 19.70
N ARG A 126 -3.61 1.42 18.97
CA ARG A 126 -2.99 2.36 18.02
C ARG A 126 -2.00 3.29 18.69
N ILE A 127 -2.37 3.90 19.82
CA ILE A 127 -1.50 4.79 20.61
C ILE A 127 -0.25 4.04 21.08
N THR A 128 -0.39 2.83 21.63
CA THR A 128 0.78 2.05 22.09
C THR A 128 1.71 1.68 20.94
N VAL A 129 1.17 1.37 19.76
CA VAL A 129 1.99 1.15 18.55
C VAL A 129 2.71 2.42 18.14
N GLU A 130 2.03 3.57 18.12
CA GLU A 130 2.63 4.87 17.79
C GLU A 130 3.74 5.25 18.75
N GLU A 131 3.56 5.05 20.06
CA GLU A 131 4.59 5.25 21.09
C GLU A 131 5.83 4.39 20.80
N LYS A 132 5.64 3.09 20.56
CA LYS A 132 6.73 2.16 20.24
C LYS A 132 7.48 2.56 18.96
N VAL A 133 6.77 3.05 17.94
CA VAL A 133 7.39 3.51 16.69
C VAL A 133 8.16 4.81 16.89
N ASN A 134 7.65 5.74 17.71
CA ASN A 134 8.31 7.01 18.00
C ASN A 134 9.61 6.82 18.79
N GLU A 135 9.67 5.83 19.69
CA GLU A 135 10.93 5.45 20.36
C GLU A 135 12.03 5.12 19.35
N TRP A 136 11.70 4.43 18.26
CA TRP A 136 12.67 4.11 17.19
C TRP A 136 13.05 5.27 16.27
N ILE A 137 12.37 6.42 16.39
CA ILE A 137 12.70 7.66 15.63
C ILE A 137 13.62 8.55 16.48
N GLY A 138 13.60 8.39 17.81
CA GLY A 138 14.45 9.13 18.75
C GLY A 138 15.86 8.56 18.93
N GLU A 139 16.11 7.34 18.45
CA GLU A 139 17.44 6.68 18.40
C GLU A 139 18.21 6.99 17.11
#